data_AF-A0A2E5Y0L6-F1
#
_entry.id   AF-A0A2E5Y0L6-F1
#
_cell.length_a   1.000
_cell.length_b   1.000
_cell.length_c   1.000
_cell.angle_alpha   90.00
_cell.angle_beta   90.00
_cell.angle_gamma   90.00
#
_symmetry.space_group_name_H-M   'P 1'
#
loop_
_entity.id
_entity.type
_entity.pdbx_description
1 polymer ?
#
loop_
_entity_poly.entity_id
_entity_poly.type
_entity_poly.pdbx_seq_one_letter_code
_entity_poly.pdbx_strand_id
1 'polypeptide(L)' 'MVIILIIGIISLIFGILLLVSPNSIIKMERQANKIVMTDPFFMKNRVVLGIILLLAAAFMVFQYFKYA' A
#
# COMPACT_ATOMS: atom_id res chain seq x y z
N MET A 1 10.49 -18.36 -2.15
CA MET A 1 10.01 -17.84 -0.84
C MET A 1 10.46 -16.41 -0.58
N VAL A 2 11.72 -16.05 -0.82
CA VAL A 2 12.24 -14.68 -0.67
C VAL A 2 11.44 -13.60 -1.43
N ILE A 3 10.86 -13.94 -2.59
CA ILE A 3 10.00 -13.03 -3.38
C ILE A 3 8.76 -12.57 -2.57
N ILE A 4 8.16 -13.44 -1.77
CA ILE A 4 6.99 -13.11 -0.94
C ILE A 4 7.38 -12.12 0.16
N LEU A 5 8.57 -12.27 0.74
CA LEU A 5 9.11 -11.33 1.73
C LEU A 5 9.31 -9.94 1.11
N ILE A 6 9.92 -9.88 -0.08
CA ILE A 6 10.15 -8.63 -0.81
C ILE A 6 8.82 -7.91 -1.12
N ILE A 7 7.82 -8.65 -1.63
CA ILE A 7 6.48 -8.10 -1.91
C ILE A 7 5.77 -7.64 -0.63
N GLY A 8 5.91 -8.41 0.47
CA GLY A 8 5.35 -8.05 1.77
C GLY A 8 5.94 -6.75 2.32
N ILE A 9 7.27 -6.57 2.23
CA ILE A 9 7.94 -5.34 2.65
C ILE A 9 7.49 -4.15 1.81
N ILE A 10 7.43 -4.29 0.48
CA ILE A 10 6.95 -3.22 -0.41
C ILE A 10 5.50 -2.84 -0.07
N SER A 11 4.63 -3.84 0.11
CA SER A 11 3.23 -3.61 0.46
C SER A 11 3.06 -2.94 1.83
N LEU A 12 3.92 -3.26 2.79
CA LEU A 12 3.95 -2.62 4.11
C LEU A 12 4.32 -1.13 3.99
N ILE A 13 5.35 -0.82 3.20
CA ILE A 13 5.77 0.57 2.93
C ILE A 13 4.63 1.35 2.28
N PHE A 14 3.97 0.79 1.27
CA PHE A 14 2.81 1.43 0.62
C PHE A 14 1.61 1.58 1.55
N GLY A 15 1.36 0.62 2.45
CA GLY A 15 0.26 0.66 3.42
C GLY A 15 0.45 1.77 4.45
N ILE A 16 1.68 1.93 4.96
CA ILE A 16 2.05 3.05 5.83
C ILE A 16 1.94 4.37 5.08
N LEU A 17 2.44 4.44 3.84
CA LEU A 17 2.41 5.65 3.03
C LEU A 17 0.97 6.15 2.79
N LEU A 18 0.04 5.22 2.53
CA LEU A 18 -1.40 5.50 2.38
C LEU A 18 -2.04 6.09 3.64
N LEU A 19 -1.60 5.65 4.83
CA LEU A 19 -2.11 6.15 6.12
C LEU A 19 -1.48 7.49 6.51
N VAL A 20 -0.18 7.66 6.31
CA VAL A 20 0.59 8.81 6.84
C VAL A 20 0.61 10.00 5.89
N SER A 21 0.76 9.78 4.58
CA SER A 21 0.87 10.87 3.61
C SER A 21 0.11 10.59 2.32
N PRO A 22 -1.24 10.74 2.33
CA PRO A 22 -2.04 10.64 1.12
C PRO A 22 -1.70 11.72 0.10
N ASN A 23 -1.20 12.87 0.57
CA ASN A 23 -0.77 13.97 -0.29
C ASN A 23 0.52 13.64 -1.08
N SER A 24 1.35 12.70 -0.61
CA SER A 24 2.52 12.25 -1.38
C SER A 24 2.09 11.48 -2.62
N ILE A 25 1.07 10.64 -2.52
CA ILE A 25 0.51 9.87 -3.64
C ILE A 25 -0.07 10.83 -4.68
N ILE A 26 -0.88 11.79 -4.25
CA ILE A 26 -1.49 12.79 -5.13
C ILE A 26 -0.40 13.67 -5.81
N LYS A 27 0.67 14.04 -5.09
CA LYS A 27 1.79 14.78 -5.68
C LYS A 27 2.54 13.96 -6.73
N MET A 28 2.75 12.67 -6.49
CA MET A 28 3.36 11.76 -7.47
C MET A 28 2.47 11.59 -8.71
N GLU A 29 1.16 11.46 -8.55
CA GLU A 29 0.21 11.36 -9.67
C GLU A 29 0.12 12.67 -10.47
N ARG A 30 0.12 13.82 -9.78
CA ARG A 30 0.15 15.15 -10.41
C ARG A 30 1.45 15.37 -11.18
N GLN A 31 2.58 14.82 -10.72
CA GLN A 31 3.86 14.83 -11.44
C GLN A 31 3.84 13.93 -12.67
N ALA A 32 3.12 12.81 -12.62
CA ALA A 32 2.98 11.90 -13.76
C ALA A 32 2.08 12.44 -14.89
N ASN A 33 1.49 13.64 -14.72
CA ASN A 33 0.57 14.31 -15.66
C ASN A 33 -0.58 13.43 -16.17
N LYS A 34 -0.87 12.36 -15.42
CA LYS A 34 -1.96 11.44 -15.65
C LYS A 34 -2.95 11.82 -14.58
N ILE A 35 -3.98 12.59 -14.96
CA ILE A 35 -5.17 12.80 -14.15
C ILE A 35 -5.91 11.45 -14.13
N VAL A 36 -5.27 10.42 -13.56
CA VAL A 36 -5.99 9.24 -13.16
C VAL A 36 -6.89 9.76 -12.07
N MET A 37 -8.16 9.66 -12.37
CA MET A 37 -9.25 9.72 -11.43
C MET A 37 -8.99 8.59 -10.41
N THR A 38 -8.02 8.73 -9.50
CA THR A 38 -8.11 8.08 -8.19
C THR A 38 -9.36 8.69 -7.60
N ASP A 39 -10.47 8.04 -7.94
CA ASP A 39 -11.81 8.51 -7.70
C ASP A 39 -11.89 9.00 -6.25
N PRO A 40 -12.71 10.02 -5.95
CA PRO A 40 -12.94 10.46 -4.58
C PRO A 40 -13.20 9.29 -3.61
N PHE A 41 -13.64 8.14 -4.12
CA PHE A 41 -13.68 6.84 -3.44
C PHE A 41 -12.36 6.38 -2.79
N PHE A 42 -11.23 6.43 -3.50
CA PHE A 42 -9.92 5.98 -2.99
C PHE A 42 -9.42 6.89 -1.87
N MET A 43 -9.61 8.20 -2.02
CA MET A 43 -9.27 9.19 -0.99
C MET A 43 -10.23 9.14 0.20
N LYS A 44 -11.53 8.88 -0.03
CA LYS A 44 -12.55 8.72 1.01
C LYS A 44 -12.31 7.48 1.87
N ASN A 45 -11.90 6.37 1.23
CA ASN A 45 -11.69 5.09 1.90
C ASN A 45 -10.20 4.79 2.14
N ARG A 46 -9.31 5.78 2.02
CA ARG A 46 -7.84 5.64 2.14
C ARG A 46 -7.40 4.88 3.39
N VAL A 47 -8.07 5.11 4.52
CA VAL A 47 -7.75 4.48 5.80
C VAL A 47 -8.12 3.00 5.76
N VAL A 48 -9.30 2.67 5.21
CA VAL A 48 -9.75 1.27 5.05
C VAL A 48 -8.82 0.52 4.11
N LEU A 49 -8.46 1.13 2.98
CA LEU A 49 -7.53 0.55 2.02
C LEU A 49 -6.13 0.36 2.61
N GLY A 50 -5.61 1.35 3.33
CA GLY A 50 -4.32 1.26 4.01
C GLY A 50 -4.28 0.16 5.08
N ILE A 51 -5.35 0.04 5.88
CA ILE A 51 -5.46 -1.03 6.90
C ILE A 51 -5.53 -2.41 6.24
N ILE A 52 -6.34 -2.58 5.20
CA ILE A 52 -6.41 -3.86 4.45
C ILE A 52 -5.05 -4.22 3.87
N LEU A 53 -4.33 -3.24 3.31
CA LEU A 53 -3.00 -3.46 2.73
C LEU A 53 -1.97 -3.83 3.80
N LEU A 54 -2.02 -3.19 4.98
CA LEU A 54 -1.15 -3.53 6.12
C LEU A 54 -1.44 -4.94 6.66
N LEU A 55 -2.71 -5.32 6.75
CA LEU A 55 -3.11 -6.67 7.15
C LEU A 55 -2.62 -7.72 6.13
N ALA A 56 -2.76 -7.44 4.84
CA ALA A 56 -2.25 -8.31 3.77
C ALA A 56 -0.72 -8.42 3.83
N ALA A 57 0.00 -7.32 4.05
CA ALA A 57 1.45 -7.33 4.18
C ALA A 57 1.91 -8.12 5.42
N ALA A 58 1.26 -7.91 6.57
CA ALA A 58 1.53 -8.68 7.79
C ALA A 58 1.27 -10.18 7.58
N PHE A 59 0.20 -10.54 6.89
CA PHE A 59 -0.11 -11.92 6.54
C PHE A 59 0.96 -12.53 5.62
N MET A 60 1.42 -11.81 4.60
CA MET A 60 2.48 -12.29 3.70
C MET A 60 3.81 -12.51 4.44
N VAL A 61 4.18 -11.62 5.35
CA VAL A 61 5.37 -11.77 6.19
C VAL A 61 5.20 -12.95 7.15
N PHE A 62 4.04 -13.10 7.78
CA PHE A 62 3.74 -14.24 8.65
C PHE A 62 3.81 -15.58 7.90
N GLN A 63 3.26 -15.63 6.69
CA GLN A 63 3.31 -16.80 5.82
C GLN A 63 4.75 -17.14 5.43
N TYR A 64 5.59 -16.13 5.16
CA TYR A 64 7.01 -16.38 4.94
C TYR A 64 7.65 -17.05 6.15
N PHE A 65 7.51 -16.51 7.36
CA PHE A 65 8.10 -17.11 8.56
C PHE A 65 7.55 -18.48 8.92
N LYS A 66 6.29 -18.77 8.58
CA LYS A 66 5.65 -20.06 8.89
C LYS A 66 6.07 -21.18 7.93
N TYR A 67 6.41 -20.85 6.68
CA TYR A 67 6.69 -21.84 5.64
C TYR A 67 8.12 -21.78 5.08
N ALA A 68 8.93 -20.78 5.47
CA ALA A 68 10.38 -20.73 5.19
C ALA A 68 11.16 -21.61 6.16
#